data_AF-A0AAV7AL88-F1
#
_entry.id   AF-A0AAV7AL88-F1
#
_cell.length_a   1.000
_cell.length_b   1.000
_cell.length_c   1.000
_cell.angle_alpha   90.00
_cell.angle_beta   90.00
_cell.angle_gamma   90.00
#
_symmetry.space_group_name_H-M   'P 1'
#
loop_
_entity.id
_entity.type
_entity.pdbx_description
1 polymer ?
#
loop_
_entity_poly.entity_id
_entity_poly.type
_entity_poly.pdbx_seq_one_letter_code
_entity_poly.pdbx_strand_id
1 'polypeptide(L)'
;MGLLSVDLLITLQILPGFVSNCLFLALYDSVVLVKHVLLQLNRSKSSQSQWRRMLTPEGLRCVWNSFLLDAYKQVKLGGDAPNSNVIHVSSAKPNSTTTPGTPCNLLDFASSERPLLPAFSKLVEEFSNVADFLLVYIDEAHPSDGWAAPGGGSYEVKKHRNLEDRCAAANKLLENFSLPPQCQVVADCMDNNANVAYGVSFERVCIVQGEKIVYLGGKGPFFYNIQEVRQWLEQTFGNTRLNG
;
A
#
# COMPACT_ATOMS: atom_id res chain seq x y z
N MET A 1 20.39 29.30 6.89
CA MET A 1 19.58 29.39 5.65
C MET A 1 19.23 28.02 5.04
N GLY A 2 19.45 26.87 5.71
CA GLY A 2 19.38 25.54 5.05
C GLY A 2 18.06 24.77 5.14
N LEU A 3 17.28 24.87 6.23
CA LEU A 3 16.09 24.03 6.44
C LEU A 3 14.82 24.59 5.77
N LEU A 4 14.52 25.87 6.00
CA LEU A 4 13.38 26.57 5.39
C LEU A 4 13.42 26.56 3.85
N SER A 5 14.62 26.51 3.26
CA SER A 5 14.79 26.44 1.81
C SER A 5 14.44 25.07 1.24
N VAL A 6 14.72 23.99 1.98
CA VAL A 6 14.42 22.62 1.56
C VAL A 6 12.94 22.34 1.73
N ASP A 7 12.34 22.74 2.87
CA ASP A 7 10.90 22.63 3.10
C ASP A 7 10.09 23.39 2.04
N LEU A 8 10.53 24.60 1.67
CA LEU A 8 9.91 25.38 0.61
C LEU A 8 10.03 24.70 -0.75
N LEU A 9 11.20 24.17 -1.10
CA LEU A 9 11.42 23.46 -2.36
C LEU A 9 10.54 22.20 -2.46
N ILE A 10 10.49 21.41 -1.41
CA ILE A 10 9.64 20.22 -1.32
C ILE A 10 8.16 20.61 -1.45
N THR A 11 7.74 21.67 -0.75
CA THR A 11 6.37 22.20 -0.84
C THR A 11 6.03 22.60 -2.28
N LEU A 12 6.93 23.31 -2.97
CA LEU A 12 6.75 23.71 -4.36
C LEU A 12 6.68 22.52 -5.33
N GLN A 13 7.42 21.44 -5.06
CA GLN A 13 7.37 20.20 -5.84
C GLN A 13 6.06 19.42 -5.63
N ILE A 14 5.55 19.42 -4.39
CA ILE A 14 4.32 18.70 -4.02
C ILE A 14 3.07 19.42 -4.53
N LEU A 15 3.08 20.76 -4.50
CA LEU A 15 1.88 21.57 -4.71
C LEU A 15 1.11 21.27 -6.00
N PRO A 16 1.75 21.11 -7.18
CA PRO A 16 1.02 20.80 -8.42
C PRO A 16 0.26 19.46 -8.34
N GLY A 17 0.91 18.43 -7.79
CA GLY A 17 0.31 17.11 -7.60
C GLY A 17 -0.83 17.14 -6.58
N PHE A 18 -0.64 17.87 -5.48
CA PHE A 18 -1.68 18.06 -4.47
C PHE A 18 -2.91 18.78 -5.03
N VAL A 19 -2.72 19.91 -5.73
CA VAL A 19 -3.82 20.68 -6.33
C VAL A 19 -4.57 19.84 -7.37
N SER A 20 -3.86 19.09 -8.21
CA SER A 20 -4.47 18.18 -9.19
C SER A 20 -5.36 17.12 -8.51
N ASN A 21 -4.89 16.50 -7.42
CA ASN A 21 -5.71 15.55 -6.65
C ASN A 21 -6.94 16.24 -6.03
N CYS A 22 -6.79 17.45 -5.50
CA CYS A 22 -7.93 18.21 -4.95
C CYS A 22 -8.99 18.48 -6.02
N LEU A 23 -8.57 18.87 -7.24
CA LEU A 23 -9.47 19.08 -8.38
C LEU A 23 -10.17 17.78 -8.77
N PHE A 24 -9.45 16.66 -8.81
CA PHE A 24 -10.04 15.35 -9.08
C PHE A 24 -11.13 14.98 -8.05
N LEU A 25 -10.85 15.16 -6.76
CA LEU A 25 -11.82 14.91 -5.69
C LEU A 25 -13.04 15.84 -5.79
N ALA A 26 -12.83 17.12 -6.13
CA ALA A 26 -13.91 18.08 -6.35
C ALA A 26 -14.80 17.69 -7.53
N LEU A 27 -14.21 17.27 -8.64
CA LEU A 27 -14.92 16.77 -9.82
C LEU A 27 -15.70 15.50 -9.49
N TYR A 28 -15.08 14.55 -8.78
CA TYR A 28 -15.74 13.33 -8.33
C TYR A 28 -16.98 13.64 -7.49
N ASP A 29 -16.84 14.45 -6.44
CA ASP A 29 -17.95 14.82 -5.56
C ASP A 29 -19.06 15.54 -6.34
N SER A 30 -18.70 16.38 -7.32
CA SER A 30 -19.66 17.06 -8.20
C SER A 30 -20.44 16.09 -9.07
N VAL A 31 -19.77 15.14 -9.73
CA VAL A 31 -20.41 14.12 -10.57
C VAL A 31 -21.35 13.23 -9.74
N VAL A 32 -20.91 12.82 -8.55
CA VAL A 32 -21.73 11.98 -7.67
C VAL A 32 -22.94 12.76 -7.15
N LEU A 33 -22.78 14.04 -6.80
CA LEU A 33 -23.89 14.91 -6.42
C LEU A 33 -24.92 15.02 -7.54
N VAL A 34 -24.49 15.30 -8.78
CA VAL A 34 -25.37 15.38 -9.96
C VAL A 34 -26.10 14.07 -10.17
N LYS A 35 -25.40 12.92 -10.11
CA LYS A 35 -26.01 11.59 -10.22
C LYS A 35 -27.07 11.36 -9.14
N HIS A 36 -26.81 11.79 -7.91
CA HIS A 36 -27.78 11.65 -6.81
C HIS A 36 -29.01 12.52 -7.03
N VAL A 37 -28.85 13.78 -7.44
CA VAL A 37 -29.96 14.69 -7.77
C VAL A 37 -30.82 14.11 -8.89
N LEU A 38 -30.21 13.60 -9.96
CA LEU A 38 -30.93 12.95 -11.06
C LEU A 38 -31.70 11.70 -10.61
N LEU A 39 -31.12 10.88 -9.73
CA LEU A 39 -31.79 9.70 -9.17
C LEU A 39 -32.98 10.09 -8.28
N GLN A 40 -32.86 11.15 -7.47
CA GLN A 40 -33.96 11.66 -6.64
C GLN A 40 -35.10 12.23 -7.49
N LEU A 41 -34.78 12.90 -8.59
CA LEU A 41 -35.79 13.42 -9.53
C LEU A 41 -36.53 12.30 -10.29
N ASN A 42 -35.89 11.15 -10.50
CA ASN A 42 -36.46 10.01 -11.26
C ASN A 42 -37.13 8.92 -10.40
N ARG A 43 -36.92 8.87 -9.06
CA ARG A 43 -37.52 7.84 -8.18
C ARG A 43 -38.33 8.46 -7.04
N SER A 44 -39.55 7.97 -6.85
CA SER A 44 -40.48 8.42 -5.81
C SER A 44 -40.27 7.82 -4.41
N LYS A 45 -39.28 6.92 -4.19
CA LYS A 45 -38.71 6.51 -2.88
C LYS A 45 -37.73 5.33 -3.08
N SER A 46 -36.73 5.23 -2.19
CA SER A 46 -35.77 4.11 -1.99
C SER A 46 -34.59 4.05 -2.98
N SER A 47 -33.31 4.02 -2.58
CA SER A 47 -32.66 3.66 -1.33
C SER A 47 -31.69 4.75 -0.86
N GLN A 48 -31.54 4.89 0.45
CA GLN A 48 -30.63 5.84 1.08
C GLN A 48 -29.21 5.24 1.05
N SER A 49 -28.59 5.13 -0.14
CA SER A 49 -27.14 4.91 -0.17
C SER A 49 -26.49 6.16 0.42
N GLN A 50 -25.88 6.01 1.58
CA GLN A 50 -25.24 7.11 2.30
C GLN A 50 -24.08 7.64 1.45
N TRP A 51 -24.31 8.76 0.77
CA TRP A 51 -23.26 9.44 0.02
C TRP A 51 -22.22 9.99 0.99
N ARG A 52 -20.95 9.68 0.74
CA ARG A 52 -19.82 10.26 1.45
C ARG A 52 -19.01 11.11 0.47
N ARG A 53 -18.83 12.39 0.83
CA ARG A 53 -17.88 13.29 0.15
C ARG A 53 -16.47 12.76 0.31
N MET A 54 -15.69 12.81 -0.77
CA MET A 54 -14.26 12.54 -0.70
C MET A 54 -13.45 13.82 -0.46
N LEU A 55 -13.90 14.98 -0.94
CA LEU A 55 -13.25 16.25 -0.67
C LEU A 55 -13.63 16.75 0.73
N THR A 56 -12.91 16.24 1.74
CA THR A 56 -13.04 16.67 3.14
C THR A 56 -11.69 17.14 3.69
N PRO A 57 -11.66 17.88 4.82
CA PRO A 57 -10.40 18.24 5.48
C PRO A 57 -9.51 17.04 5.79
N GLU A 58 -10.11 15.90 6.18
CA GLU A 58 -9.41 14.64 6.43
C GLU A 58 -8.81 14.08 5.14
N GLY A 59 -9.56 14.10 4.03
CA GLY A 59 -9.08 13.70 2.71
C GLY A 59 -7.93 14.58 2.21
N LEU A 60 -8.06 15.91 2.35
CA LEU A 60 -6.98 16.84 2.02
C LEU A 60 -5.72 16.57 2.84
N ARG A 61 -5.87 16.33 4.15
CA ARG A 61 -4.74 15.98 5.02
C ARG A 61 -4.12 14.64 4.61
N CYS A 62 -4.92 13.64 4.27
CA CYS A 62 -4.46 12.35 3.78
C CYS A 62 -3.63 12.52 2.49
N VAL A 63 -4.17 13.23 1.49
CA VAL A 63 -3.48 13.50 0.23
C VAL A 63 -2.21 14.30 0.47
N TRP A 64 -2.21 15.33 1.32
CA TRP A 64 -1.00 16.08 1.64
C TRP A 64 0.08 15.22 2.30
N ASN A 65 -0.29 14.51 3.37
CA ASN A 65 0.62 13.61 4.09
C ASN A 65 1.19 12.53 3.17
N SER A 66 0.38 12.06 2.22
CA SER A 66 0.82 11.08 1.24
C SER A 66 1.98 11.62 0.38
N PHE A 67 1.94 12.90 -0.01
CA PHE A 67 3.02 13.53 -0.78
C PHE A 67 4.26 13.80 0.07
N LEU A 68 4.08 14.25 1.32
CA LEU A 68 5.19 14.43 2.25
C LEU A 68 5.93 13.10 2.48
N LEU A 69 5.18 12.03 2.73
CA LEU A 69 5.74 10.70 2.96
C LEU A 69 6.59 10.22 1.77
N ASP A 70 6.13 10.48 0.54
CA ASP A 70 6.90 10.15 -0.65
C ASP A 70 8.13 11.06 -0.86
N ALA A 71 8.03 12.35 -0.54
CA ALA A 71 9.15 13.27 -0.65
C ALA A 71 10.28 12.97 0.35
N TYR A 72 9.93 12.52 1.56
CA TYR A 72 10.86 12.22 2.65
C TYR A 72 11.28 10.75 2.76
N LYS A 73 10.88 9.91 1.80
CA LYS A 73 11.25 8.49 1.80
C LYS A 73 12.77 8.31 1.82
N GLN A 74 13.23 7.29 2.55
CA GLN A 74 14.65 6.96 2.66
C GLN A 74 15.13 6.17 1.44
N VAL A 75 14.25 5.31 0.90
CA VAL A 75 14.54 4.46 -0.26
C VAL A 75 14.80 5.28 -1.53
N LYS A 76 15.82 4.84 -2.27
CA LYS A 76 16.16 5.36 -3.61
C LYS A 76 16.52 4.18 -4.50
N LEU A 77 16.19 4.27 -5.79
CA LEU A 77 16.61 3.27 -6.76
C LEU A 77 18.14 3.14 -6.76
N GLY A 78 18.64 1.92 -6.64
CA GLY A 78 20.06 1.58 -6.52
C GLY A 78 20.68 1.80 -5.14
N GLY A 79 19.94 2.39 -4.19
CA GLY A 79 20.37 2.55 -2.80
C GLY A 79 20.09 1.32 -1.94
N ASP A 80 20.57 1.36 -0.70
CA ASP A 80 20.35 0.29 0.28
C ASP A 80 18.87 0.22 0.69
N ALA A 81 18.38 -1.00 0.88
CA ALA A 81 17.03 -1.28 1.35
C ALA A 81 16.98 -1.12 2.89
N PRO A 82 16.12 -0.23 3.44
CA PRO A 82 16.00 -0.06 4.88
C PRO A 82 15.50 -1.34 5.57
N ASN A 83 16.28 -1.85 6.53
CA ASN A 83 15.89 -3.03 7.31
C ASN A 83 14.90 -2.68 8.43
N SER A 84 13.67 -2.39 8.03
CA SER A 84 12.59 -1.93 8.90
C SER A 84 12.07 -3.06 9.80
N ASN A 85 11.68 -2.72 11.04
CA ASN A 85 11.09 -3.69 11.96
C ASN A 85 9.65 -3.99 11.54
N VAL A 86 9.29 -5.26 11.48
CA VAL A 86 7.97 -5.76 11.11
C VAL A 86 7.55 -6.90 12.03
N ILE A 87 6.28 -7.26 11.96
CA ILE A 87 5.66 -8.29 12.79
C ILE A 87 5.18 -9.41 11.88
N HIS A 88 5.68 -10.63 12.09
CA HIS A 88 5.25 -11.78 11.31
C HIS A 88 3.79 -12.13 11.58
N VAL A 89 2.94 -12.11 10.54
CA VAL A 89 1.51 -12.44 10.66
C VAL A 89 1.36 -13.93 10.42
N SER A 90 1.28 -14.71 11.51
CA SER A 90 1.02 -16.13 11.40
C SER A 90 -0.46 -16.35 11.08
N SER A 91 -0.75 -17.16 10.05
CA SER A 91 -2.11 -17.61 9.72
C SER A 91 -2.66 -18.50 10.84
N ALA A 92 -3.12 -17.92 11.93
CA ALA A 92 -3.68 -18.65 13.06
C ALA A 92 -5.10 -19.12 12.73
N LYS A 93 -5.43 -20.36 13.10
CA LYS A 93 -6.81 -20.87 13.07
C LYS A 93 -7.70 -20.00 13.97
N PRO A 94 -8.99 -19.79 13.62
CA PRO A 94 -9.91 -18.84 14.27
C PRO A 94 -10.17 -19.04 15.78
N ASN A 95 -9.61 -20.06 16.42
CA ASN A 95 -9.83 -20.39 17.84
C ASN A 95 -8.58 -20.26 18.74
N SER A 96 -7.47 -19.72 18.24
CA SER A 96 -6.30 -19.42 19.08
C SER A 96 -6.43 -18.00 19.64
N THR A 97 -6.38 -17.86 20.96
CA THR A 97 -6.13 -16.57 21.61
C THR A 97 -4.90 -15.93 20.96
N THR A 98 -5.09 -14.72 20.44
CA THR A 98 -4.15 -13.92 19.65
C THR A 98 -2.87 -13.72 20.44
N THR A 99 -1.84 -14.49 20.10
CA THR A 99 -0.47 -14.08 20.41
C THR A 99 -0.07 -13.04 19.37
N PRO A 100 0.42 -11.86 19.79
CA PRO A 100 1.01 -10.90 18.86
C PRO A 100 2.08 -11.62 18.02
N GLY A 101 2.10 -11.35 16.72
CA GLY A 101 3.08 -11.94 15.81
C GLY A 101 4.52 -11.75 16.29
N THR A 102 5.43 -12.60 15.85
CA THR A 102 6.84 -12.52 16.25
C THR A 102 7.50 -11.31 15.58
N PRO A 103 8.21 -10.44 16.32
CA PRO A 103 9.01 -9.38 15.73
C PRO A 103 10.12 -9.93 14.83
N CYS A 104 10.30 -9.34 13.66
CA CYS A 104 11.35 -9.64 12.71
C CYS A 104 11.70 -8.38 11.89
N ASN A 105 12.62 -8.50 10.94
CA ASN A 105 13.01 -7.41 10.06
C ASN A 105 12.68 -7.72 8.59
N LEU A 106 12.49 -6.68 7.79
CA LEU A 106 12.12 -6.82 6.38
C LEU A 106 13.19 -7.59 5.57
N LEU A 107 14.48 -7.37 5.84
CA LEU A 107 15.56 -8.06 5.13
C LEU A 107 15.81 -9.48 5.63
N ASP A 108 15.20 -9.92 6.73
CA ASP A 108 15.26 -11.34 7.14
C ASP A 108 14.61 -12.26 6.09
N PHE A 109 13.76 -11.68 5.22
CA PHE A 109 13.10 -12.34 4.10
C PHE A 109 13.86 -12.19 2.77
N ALA A 110 14.89 -11.35 2.72
CA ALA A 110 15.67 -11.13 1.51
C ALA A 110 16.81 -12.15 1.43
N SER A 111 16.77 -13.03 0.43
CA SER A 111 17.91 -13.87 0.09
C SER A 111 18.92 -13.10 -0.76
N SER A 112 20.20 -13.42 -0.63
CA SER A 112 21.25 -12.85 -1.49
C SER A 112 21.14 -13.32 -2.94
N GLU A 113 20.60 -14.53 -3.17
CA GLU A 113 20.51 -15.17 -4.48
C GLU A 113 19.18 -14.91 -5.19
N ARG A 114 18.12 -14.59 -4.44
CA ARG A 114 16.74 -14.44 -4.95
C ARG A 114 16.17 -13.07 -4.58
N PRO A 115 15.58 -12.33 -5.53
CA PRO A 115 15.00 -11.04 -5.23
C PRO A 115 13.72 -11.20 -4.39
N LEU A 116 13.49 -10.23 -3.51
CA LEU A 116 12.28 -10.08 -2.72
C LEU A 116 11.29 -9.16 -3.46
N LEU A 117 10.08 -9.65 -3.70
CA LEU A 117 9.04 -9.00 -4.49
C LEU A 117 7.74 -8.76 -3.73
N PRO A 118 6.91 -7.80 -4.20
CA PRO A 118 5.55 -7.66 -3.71
C PRO A 118 4.72 -8.90 -4.02
N ALA A 119 3.87 -9.30 -3.10
CA ALA A 119 2.95 -10.40 -3.32
C ALA A 119 1.79 -10.03 -4.26
N PHE A 120 1.89 -10.48 -5.51
CA PHE A 120 0.75 -10.51 -6.44
C PHE A 120 0.54 -11.94 -6.91
N SER A 121 -0.66 -12.50 -6.70
CA SER A 121 -0.93 -13.93 -6.85
C SER A 121 -0.40 -14.53 -8.16
N LYS A 122 -0.63 -13.85 -9.30
CA LYS A 122 -0.12 -14.29 -10.61
C LYS A 122 1.41 -14.27 -10.72
N LEU A 123 2.08 -13.25 -10.18
CA LEU A 123 3.54 -13.19 -10.20
C LEU A 123 4.15 -14.25 -9.27
N VAL A 124 3.51 -14.49 -8.13
CA VAL A 124 3.93 -15.55 -7.20
C VAL A 124 3.83 -16.92 -7.88
N GLU A 125 2.72 -17.22 -8.55
CA GLU A 125 2.56 -18.47 -9.30
C GLU A 125 3.61 -18.63 -10.41
N GLU A 126 3.92 -17.57 -11.16
CA GLU A 126 4.83 -17.61 -12.31
C GLU A 126 6.33 -17.65 -11.94
N PHE A 127 6.72 -17.00 -10.83
CA PHE A 127 8.13 -16.74 -10.49
C PHE A 127 8.54 -17.22 -9.09
N SER A 128 7.70 -17.96 -8.37
CA SER A 128 8.01 -18.53 -7.05
C SER A 128 9.22 -19.46 -7.02
N ASN A 129 9.69 -19.94 -8.17
CA ASN A 129 10.91 -20.74 -8.28
C ASN A 129 12.20 -19.91 -8.28
N VAL A 130 12.13 -18.63 -8.65
CA VAL A 130 13.32 -17.76 -8.79
C VAL A 130 13.30 -16.56 -7.85
N ALA A 131 12.15 -16.24 -7.26
CA ALA A 131 12.00 -15.07 -6.40
C ALA A 131 11.16 -15.34 -5.15
N ASP A 132 11.43 -14.60 -4.08
CA ASP A 132 10.70 -14.64 -2.82
C ASP A 132 9.67 -13.50 -2.77
N PHE A 133 8.54 -13.71 -2.09
CA PHE A 133 7.42 -12.78 -2.13
C PHE A 133 6.96 -12.40 -0.72
N LEU A 134 6.87 -11.09 -0.47
CA LEU A 134 6.50 -10.51 0.81
C LEU A 134 5.41 -9.44 0.63
N LEU A 135 4.36 -9.54 1.43
CA LEU A 135 3.37 -8.48 1.63
C LEU A 135 3.60 -7.84 2.99
N VAL A 136 3.84 -6.52 3.00
CA VAL A 136 3.88 -5.73 4.23
C VAL A 136 2.55 -5.01 4.40
N TYR A 137 1.75 -5.44 5.36
CA TYR A 137 0.49 -4.82 5.73
C TYR A 137 0.75 -3.54 6.55
N ILE A 138 0.31 -2.40 6.04
CA ILE A 138 0.53 -1.08 6.64
C ILE A 138 -0.76 -0.50 7.23
N ASP A 139 -0.74 0.77 7.64
CA ASP A 139 -1.94 1.44 8.13
C ASP A 139 -3.00 1.62 7.02
N GLU A 140 -4.28 1.63 7.43
CA GLU A 140 -5.39 1.76 6.48
C GLU A 140 -5.36 3.13 5.79
N ALA A 141 -5.35 3.12 4.46
CA ALA A 141 -5.50 4.35 3.68
C ALA A 141 -6.90 4.96 3.82
N HIS A 142 -7.93 4.09 3.97
CA HIS A 142 -9.34 4.47 4.04
C HIS A 142 -10.07 3.79 5.21
N PRO A 143 -9.74 4.12 6.47
CA PRO A 143 -10.37 3.51 7.63
C PRO A 143 -11.87 3.88 7.69
N SER A 144 -12.70 2.94 8.11
CA SER A 144 -14.17 3.11 8.17
C SER A 144 -14.62 4.16 9.18
N ASP A 145 -13.81 4.40 10.22
CA ASP A 145 -13.96 5.45 11.24
C ASP A 145 -13.17 6.74 10.93
N GLY A 146 -12.66 6.90 9.70
CA GLY A 146 -11.98 8.11 9.22
C GLY A 146 -12.39 8.50 7.80
N TRP A 147 -11.40 8.73 6.93
CA TRP A 147 -11.65 9.07 5.52
C TRP A 147 -11.95 7.82 4.70
N ALA A 148 -13.15 7.27 4.88
CA ALA A 148 -13.60 6.04 4.25
C ALA A 148 -13.85 6.19 2.75
N ALA A 149 -13.47 5.18 1.96
CA ALA A 149 -13.73 5.14 0.53
C ALA A 149 -15.25 4.97 0.24
N PRO A 150 -15.82 5.70 -0.73
CA PRO A 150 -17.22 5.53 -1.11
C PRO A 150 -17.48 4.16 -1.72
N GLY A 151 -18.59 3.52 -1.33
CA GLY A 151 -18.96 2.20 -1.85
C GLY A 151 -18.24 1.03 -1.18
N GLY A 152 -17.82 1.20 0.08
CA GLY A 152 -17.17 0.18 0.90
C GLY A 152 -17.77 -1.20 0.65
N GLY A 153 -16.94 -2.10 0.14
CA GLY A 153 -17.29 -3.51 -0.03
C GLY A 153 -17.46 -4.20 1.33
N SER A 154 -17.50 -5.53 1.33
CA SER A 154 -17.54 -6.36 2.55
C SER A 154 -16.33 -6.19 3.48
N TYR A 155 -15.29 -5.48 3.05
CA TYR A 155 -14.04 -5.28 3.76
C TYR A 155 -13.97 -3.88 4.39
N GLU A 156 -14.66 -3.70 5.51
CA GLU A 156 -14.51 -2.52 6.36
C GLU A 156 -13.52 -2.80 7.50
N VAL A 157 -12.51 -1.94 7.62
CA VAL A 157 -11.49 -1.99 8.67
C VAL A 157 -11.39 -0.60 9.31
N LYS A 158 -11.34 -0.55 10.64
CA LYS A 158 -11.15 0.68 11.40
C LYS A 158 -9.66 1.00 11.52
N LYS A 159 -9.33 2.25 11.83
CA LYS A 159 -7.95 2.61 12.13
C LYS A 159 -7.42 1.78 13.30
N HIS A 160 -6.25 1.15 13.10
CA HIS A 160 -5.61 0.30 14.10
C HIS A 160 -5.21 1.11 15.34
N ARG A 161 -5.55 0.63 16.55
CA ARG A 161 -5.16 1.29 17.81
C ARG A 161 -3.97 0.62 18.48
N ASN A 162 -3.76 -0.65 18.18
CA ASN A 162 -2.69 -1.48 18.68
C ASN A 162 -2.26 -2.49 17.59
N LEU A 163 -1.24 -3.27 17.90
CA LEU A 163 -0.70 -4.26 16.98
C LEU A 163 -1.69 -5.41 16.73
N GLU A 164 -2.49 -5.80 17.73
CA GLU A 164 -3.49 -6.86 17.55
C GLU A 164 -4.53 -6.49 16.49
N ASP A 165 -5.03 -5.25 16.50
CA ASP A 165 -5.97 -4.72 15.51
C ASP A 165 -5.38 -4.82 14.10
N ARG A 166 -4.10 -4.46 13.94
CA ARG A 166 -3.42 -4.49 12.64
C ARG A 166 -3.17 -5.90 12.15
N CYS A 167 -2.71 -6.80 13.01
CA CYS A 167 -2.54 -8.21 12.65
C CYS A 167 -3.89 -8.88 12.34
N ALA A 168 -4.96 -8.51 13.05
CA ALA A 168 -6.31 -9.00 12.76
C ALA A 168 -6.80 -8.52 11.38
N ALA A 169 -6.55 -7.26 11.01
CA ALA A 169 -6.86 -6.75 9.68
C ALA A 169 -6.05 -7.48 8.59
N ALA A 170 -4.74 -7.67 8.79
CA ALA A 170 -3.88 -8.44 7.89
C ALA A 170 -4.37 -9.89 7.69
N ASN A 171 -4.77 -10.57 8.76
CA ASN A 171 -5.37 -11.90 8.67
C ASN A 171 -6.71 -11.89 7.91
N LYS A 172 -7.54 -10.88 8.13
CA LYS A 172 -8.79 -10.71 7.37
C LYS A 172 -8.49 -10.51 5.88
N LEU A 173 -7.40 -9.82 5.52
CA LEU A 173 -6.97 -9.69 4.12
C LEU A 173 -6.58 -11.05 3.54
N LEU A 174 -5.81 -11.85 4.29
CA LEU A 174 -5.43 -13.21 3.88
C LEU A 174 -6.65 -14.10 3.60
N GLU A 175 -7.65 -14.06 4.48
CA GLU A 175 -8.88 -14.86 4.34
C GLU A 175 -9.71 -14.48 3.10
N ASN A 176 -9.72 -13.19 2.73
CA ASN A 176 -10.53 -12.70 1.61
C ASN A 176 -9.86 -12.84 0.25
N PHE A 177 -8.53 -12.76 0.19
CA PHE A 177 -7.80 -12.67 -1.08
C PHE A 177 -7.03 -13.94 -1.47
N SER A 178 -7.08 -15.02 -0.67
CA SER A 178 -6.46 -16.33 -0.95
C SER A 178 -5.06 -16.18 -1.56
N LEU A 179 -4.11 -15.66 -0.78
CA LEU A 179 -2.73 -15.54 -1.25
C LEU A 179 -2.09 -16.93 -1.42
N PRO A 180 -1.25 -17.13 -2.45
CA PRO A 180 -0.52 -18.38 -2.61
C PRO A 180 0.36 -18.66 -1.38
N PRO A 181 0.60 -19.93 -1.01
CA PRO A 181 1.34 -20.29 0.20
C PRO A 181 2.81 -19.84 0.19
N GLN A 182 3.36 -19.52 -0.97
CA GLN A 182 4.71 -18.97 -1.14
C GLN A 182 4.80 -17.47 -0.78
N CYS A 183 3.66 -16.80 -0.66
CA CYS A 183 3.60 -15.41 -0.22
C CYS A 183 3.62 -15.34 1.30
N GLN A 184 4.63 -14.67 1.84
CA GLN A 184 4.68 -14.35 3.26
C GLN A 184 4.03 -13.00 3.54
N VAL A 185 3.38 -12.88 4.70
CA VAL A 185 2.71 -11.65 5.11
C VAL A 185 3.22 -11.21 6.47
N VAL A 186 3.61 -9.95 6.55
CA VAL A 186 4.05 -9.29 7.76
C VAL A 186 3.23 -8.01 7.94
N ALA A 187 3.11 -7.52 9.16
CA ALA A 187 2.50 -6.23 9.47
C ALA A 187 3.60 -5.24 9.86
N ASP A 188 3.45 -3.99 9.46
CA ASP A 188 4.31 -2.91 9.93
C ASP A 188 4.07 -2.65 11.43
N CYS A 189 5.09 -2.18 12.12
CA CYS A 189 4.98 -1.78 13.52
C CYS A 189 4.07 -0.55 13.68
N MET A 190 3.52 -0.35 14.88
CA MET A 190 2.58 0.76 15.15
C MET A 190 3.20 2.16 15.03
N ASP A 191 4.54 2.26 15.01
CA ASP A 191 5.26 3.49 14.69
C ASP A 191 5.37 3.77 13.17
N ASN A 192 4.86 2.86 12.34
CA ASN A 192 4.84 2.93 10.88
C ASN A 192 6.26 3.08 10.28
N ASN A 193 7.26 2.43 10.90
CA ASN A 193 8.64 2.61 10.48
C ASN A 193 8.90 2.16 9.03
N ALA A 194 8.31 1.04 8.59
CA ALA A 194 8.46 0.57 7.21
C ALA A 194 7.72 1.49 6.24
N ASN A 195 6.51 1.90 6.60
CA ASN A 195 5.71 2.86 5.85
C ASN A 195 6.46 4.17 5.57
N VAL A 196 7.13 4.72 6.60
CA VAL A 196 7.92 5.95 6.50
C VAL A 196 9.21 5.73 5.70
N ALA A 197 9.95 4.66 5.96
CA ALA A 197 11.21 4.38 5.28
C ALA A 197 11.01 4.20 3.76
N TYR A 198 9.94 3.49 3.38
CA TYR A 198 9.61 3.19 1.98
C TYR A 198 8.70 4.24 1.32
N GLY A 199 8.15 5.20 2.06
CA GLY A 199 7.33 6.28 1.52
C GLY A 199 5.91 5.85 1.09
N VAL A 200 5.29 4.91 1.79
CA VAL A 200 4.09 4.19 1.33
C VAL A 200 2.81 4.79 1.89
N SER A 201 2.04 5.55 1.10
CA SER A 201 0.81 6.18 1.61
C SER A 201 -0.49 5.41 1.30
N PHE A 202 -0.43 4.44 0.39
CA PHE A 202 -1.54 3.60 -0.03
C PHE A 202 -1.00 2.20 -0.29
N GLU A 203 -0.23 2.10 -1.36
CA GLU A 203 0.50 0.91 -1.76
C GLU A 203 1.78 1.35 -2.46
N ARG A 204 2.77 0.46 -2.47
CA ARG A 204 4.01 0.64 -3.19
C ARG A 204 4.60 -0.72 -3.49
N VAL A 205 5.20 -0.80 -4.66
CA VAL A 205 5.97 -1.97 -5.07
C VAL A 205 7.45 -1.65 -5.00
N CYS A 206 8.22 -2.51 -4.35
CA CYS A 206 9.68 -2.46 -4.38
C CYS A 206 10.21 -3.86 -4.69
N ILE A 207 11.34 -3.94 -5.39
CA ILE A 207 12.11 -5.18 -5.50
C ILE A 207 13.44 -4.96 -4.79
N VAL A 208 13.77 -5.87 -3.88
CA VAL A 208 15.04 -5.87 -3.15
C VAL A 208 15.89 -7.04 -3.64
N GLN A 209 17.14 -6.78 -3.99
CA GLN A 209 18.10 -7.83 -4.33
C GLN A 209 19.48 -7.44 -3.80
N GLY A 210 20.13 -8.37 -3.08
CA GLY A 210 21.41 -8.09 -2.43
C GLY A 210 21.35 -6.88 -1.51
N GLU A 211 20.28 -6.78 -0.71
CA GLU A 211 20.01 -5.66 0.22
C GLU A 211 19.88 -4.28 -0.45
N LYS A 212 19.68 -4.22 -1.77
CA LYS A 212 19.52 -2.96 -2.52
C LYS A 212 18.18 -2.90 -3.22
N ILE A 213 17.68 -1.67 -3.37
CA ILE A 213 16.45 -1.38 -4.12
C ILE A 213 16.75 -1.43 -5.62
N VAL A 214 16.39 -2.53 -6.28
CA VAL A 214 16.60 -2.71 -7.73
C VAL A 214 15.40 -2.27 -8.56
N TYR A 215 14.23 -2.14 -7.93
CA TYR A 215 13.06 -1.48 -8.50
C TYR A 215 12.30 -0.74 -7.40
N LEU A 216 11.87 0.48 -7.70
CA LEU A 216 11.06 1.31 -6.82
C LEU A 216 9.88 1.85 -7.62
N GLY A 217 8.70 1.30 -7.37
CA GLY A 217 7.45 1.77 -7.96
C GLY A 217 7.12 3.18 -7.49
N GLY A 218 6.38 3.90 -8.33
CA GLY A 218 5.87 5.21 -7.98
C GLY A 218 4.84 5.16 -6.86
N LYS A 219 4.38 6.34 -6.46
CA LYS A 219 3.34 6.53 -5.45
C LYS A 219 2.02 5.83 -5.84
N GLY A 220 1.50 4.92 -5.01
CA GLY A 220 0.17 4.36 -5.23
C GLY A 220 -0.98 5.39 -5.10
N PRO A 221 -2.19 5.07 -5.58
CA PRO A 221 -2.54 3.82 -6.29
C PRO A 221 -2.30 3.87 -7.80
N PHE A 222 -1.87 5.01 -8.36
CA PHE A 222 -1.83 5.19 -9.81
C PHE A 222 -0.48 4.85 -10.47
N PHE A 223 0.60 4.78 -9.68
CA PHE A 223 1.96 4.70 -10.23
C PHE A 223 2.71 3.40 -9.89
N TYR A 224 2.01 2.32 -9.57
CA TYR A 224 2.61 0.97 -9.56
C TYR A 224 2.26 0.24 -10.85
N ASN A 225 3.28 -0.23 -11.57
CA ASN A 225 3.10 -0.95 -12.83
C ASN A 225 3.53 -2.41 -12.66
N ILE A 226 2.56 -3.30 -12.47
CA ILE A 226 2.82 -4.75 -12.38
C ILE A 226 3.52 -5.27 -13.65
N GLN A 227 3.27 -4.64 -14.81
CA GLN A 227 3.95 -5.03 -16.05
C GLN A 227 5.43 -4.69 -16.02
N GLU A 228 5.84 -3.58 -15.43
CA GLU A 228 7.27 -3.25 -15.26
C GLU A 228 7.96 -4.25 -14.33
N VAL A 229 7.28 -4.66 -13.25
CA VAL A 229 7.77 -5.71 -12.34
C VAL A 229 7.96 -7.03 -13.09
N ARG A 230 6.96 -7.43 -13.89
CA ARG A 230 7.04 -8.62 -14.74
C ARG A 230 8.18 -8.51 -15.74
N GLN A 231 8.29 -7.40 -16.45
CA GLN A 231 9.36 -7.19 -17.44
C GLN A 231 10.75 -7.26 -16.79
N TRP A 232 10.91 -6.69 -15.60
CA TRP A 232 12.14 -6.80 -14.84
C TRP A 232 12.46 -8.26 -14.49
N LEU A 233 11.47 -9.04 -14.03
CA LEU A 233 11.63 -10.47 -13.75
C LEU A 233 11.97 -11.28 -15.00
N GLU A 234 11.30 -11.02 -16.12
CA GLU A 234 11.54 -11.69 -17.40
C GLU A 234 12.93 -11.36 -17.97
N GLN A 235 13.39 -10.12 -17.85
CA GLN A 235 14.74 -9.74 -18.27
C GLN A 235 15.81 -10.38 -17.39
N THR A 236 15.57 -10.47 -16.08
CA THR A 236 16.53 -10.98 -15.11
C THR A 236 16.59 -12.51 -15.10
N PHE A 237 15.45 -13.19 -15.24
CA PHE A 237 15.32 -14.65 -15.07
C PHE A 237 14.68 -15.38 -16.27
N GLY A 238 14.13 -14.68 -17.26
CA GLY A 238 13.48 -15.29 -18.43
C GLY A 238 14.45 -16.04 -19.33
N ASN A 239 15.73 -15.65 -19.37
CA ASN A 239 16.77 -16.39 -20.09
C ASN A 239 17.12 -17.74 -19.45
N THR A 240 16.73 -18.00 -18.20
CA THR A 240 16.97 -19.28 -17.52
C THR A 240 16.00 -20.37 -18.00
N ARG A 241 14.89 -20.02 -18.68
CA ARG A 241 13.93 -21.00 -19.25
C ARG A 241 14.32 -21.53 -20.63
N LEU A 242 15.33 -20.97 -21.30
CA LEU A 242 15.76 -21.39 -22.64
C LEU A 242 16.94 -22.37 -22.65
N ASN A 243 17.54 -22.67 -21.48
CA ASN A 243 18.70 -23.56 -21.35
C ASN A 243 18.42 -24.78 -20.44
N GLY A 244 17.15 -25.11 -20.20
CA GLY A 244 16.73 -26.30 -19.45
C GLY A 244 16.24 -27.40 -20.37
#